data_AF-A0A2P6WFN4-F1
#
_entry.id   AF-A0A2P6WFN4-F1
#
_cell.length_a   1.000
_cell.length_b   1.000
_cell.length_c   1.000
_cell.angle_alpha   90.00
_cell.angle_beta   90.00
_cell.angle_gamma   90.00
#
_symmetry.space_group_name_H-M   'P 1'
#
loop_
_entity.id
_entity.type
_entity.pdbx_description
1 polymer ?
#
loop_
_entity_poly.entity_id
_entity_poly.type
_entity_poly.pdbx_seq_one_letter_code
_entity_poly.pdbx_strand_id
1 'polypeptide(L)'
;MSPQEQLKPDVARSVSFDFSRLAASIAALVGSSWMFVAACGGIVIWGISGPFFHFSDTWQLIVNTATTIITFLMVFLIQNTQNRDTRALHLKLDEIIRSHHQAHNEMIDIEKLSDKELQELSDYFQKIREACEQRHLTDEGTKKTSAA
;
A
#
# COMPACT_ATOMS: atom_id res chain seq x y z
N MET A 1 19.15 -44.50 -13.54
CA MET A 1 17.88 -44.70 -12.82
C MET A 1 17.98 -43.87 -11.55
N SER A 2 17.56 -42.61 -11.62
CA SER A 2 17.83 -41.61 -10.58
C SER A 2 16.58 -41.42 -9.70
N PRO A 3 16.71 -41.45 -8.36
CA PRO A 3 15.59 -41.33 -7.43
C PRO A 3 14.85 -40.00 -7.56
N GLN A 4 13.58 -40.08 -7.95
CA GLN A 4 12.59 -39.00 -7.91
C GLN A 4 11.75 -39.17 -6.65
N GLU A 5 12.27 -38.75 -5.48
CA GLU A 5 11.47 -38.70 -4.26
C GLU A 5 12.13 -37.79 -3.22
N GLN A 6 11.84 -36.49 -3.30
CA GLN A 6 11.83 -35.59 -2.14
C GLN A 6 11.02 -34.34 -2.48
N LEU A 7 9.72 -34.58 -2.63
CA LEU A 7 8.67 -33.58 -2.43
C LEU A 7 8.77 -33.08 -0.99
N LYS A 8 9.26 -31.85 -0.78
CA LYS A 8 9.20 -31.17 0.53
C LYS A 8 7.73 -30.89 0.87
N PRO A 9 7.14 -31.52 1.91
CA PRO A 9 5.81 -31.15 2.37
C PRO A 9 5.92 -30.01 3.40
N ASP A 10 5.20 -28.92 3.14
CA ASP A 10 4.27 -28.27 4.07
C ASP A 10 4.72 -27.89 5.50
N VAL A 11 5.69 -26.98 5.68
CA VAL A 11 5.95 -26.39 7.03
C VAL A 11 6.16 -24.86 7.03
N ALA A 12 5.46 -24.11 6.17
CA ALA A 12 5.49 -22.64 6.25
C ALA A 12 4.10 -21.97 6.14
N ARG A 13 3.03 -22.66 6.55
CA ARG A 13 1.65 -22.17 6.39
C ARG A 13 0.77 -22.39 7.61
N SER A 14 1.20 -21.92 8.79
CA SER A 14 0.39 -22.09 10.01
C SER A 14 0.37 -20.90 10.99
N VAL A 15 0.88 -19.72 10.61
CA VAL A 15 0.81 -18.52 11.48
C VAL A 15 0.18 -17.30 10.77
N SER A 16 0.17 -17.29 9.43
CA SER A 16 -0.26 -16.12 8.64
C SER A 16 -1.77 -16.01 8.41
N PHE A 17 -2.51 -17.12 8.47
CA PHE A 17 -3.97 -17.10 8.26
C PHE A 17 -4.73 -16.56 9.47
N ASP A 18 -4.27 -16.83 10.69
CA ASP A 18 -4.95 -16.39 11.92
C ASP A 18 -4.69 -14.93 12.23
N PHE A 19 -3.43 -14.48 12.14
CA PHE A 19 -3.09 -13.07 12.38
C PHE A 19 -3.77 -12.13 11.39
N SER A 20 -3.80 -12.48 10.10
CA SER A 20 -4.40 -11.62 9.07
C SER A 20 -5.92 -11.48 9.24
N ARG A 21 -6.60 -12.54 9.67
CA ARG A 21 -8.05 -12.52 9.97
C ARG A 21 -8.34 -11.74 11.25
N LEU A 22 -7.54 -11.94 12.30
CA LEU A 22 -7.65 -11.18 13.55
C LEU A 22 -7.39 -9.69 13.31
N ALA A 23 -6.31 -9.34 12.61
CA ALA A 23 -5.98 -7.97 12.26
C ALA A 23 -7.08 -7.30 11.42
N ALA A 24 -7.63 -8.01 10.44
CA ALA A 24 -8.74 -7.50 9.63
C ALA A 24 -10.02 -7.30 10.45
N SER A 25 -10.35 -8.24 11.34
CA SER A 25 -11.51 -8.11 12.24
C SER A 25 -11.34 -6.97 13.24
N ILE A 26 -10.14 -6.81 13.82
CA ILE A 26 -9.83 -5.70 14.74
C ILE A 26 -9.88 -4.37 13.98
N ALA A 27 -9.30 -4.29 12.78
CA ALA A 27 -9.36 -3.09 11.96
C ALA A 27 -10.80 -2.72 11.58
N ALA A 28 -11.64 -3.70 11.22
CA ALA A 28 -13.05 -3.48 10.94
C ALA A 28 -13.84 -3.05 12.19
N LEU A 29 -13.53 -3.63 13.36
CA LEU A 29 -14.15 -3.27 14.62
C LEU A 29 -13.77 -1.84 15.04
N VAL A 30 -12.48 -1.49 14.92
CA VAL A 30 -11.96 -0.16 15.28
C VAL A 30 -12.42 0.92 14.32
N GLY A 31 -12.57 0.61 13.03
CA GLY A 31 -13.08 1.54 12.01
C GLY A 31 -14.59 1.78 12.06
N SER A 32 -15.34 1.06 12.90
CA SER A 32 -16.79 1.21 13.01
C SER A 32 -17.19 2.50 13.73
N SER A 33 -18.25 3.17 13.26
CA SER A 33 -18.81 4.36 13.90
C SER A 33 -19.21 4.15 15.35
N TRP A 34 -19.60 2.92 15.74
CA TRP A 34 -19.90 2.60 17.13
C TRP A 34 -18.63 2.72 17.99
N MET A 35 -17.51 2.15 17.55
CA MET A 35 -16.26 2.19 18.33
C MET A 35 -15.80 3.61 18.62
N PHE A 36 -16.00 4.54 17.69
CA PHE A 36 -15.73 5.96 17.91
C PHE A 36 -16.56 6.53 19.07
N VAL A 37 -17.87 6.25 19.09
CA VAL A 37 -18.76 6.67 20.17
C VAL A 37 -18.36 6.04 21.51
N ALA A 38 -17.99 4.75 21.50
CA ALA A 38 -17.47 4.06 22.70
C ALA A 38 -16.16 4.68 23.21
N ALA A 39 -15.24 5.02 22.31
CA ALA A 39 -13.98 5.66 22.65
C ALA A 39 -14.20 7.06 23.25
N CYS A 40 -15.07 7.88 22.65
CA CYS A 40 -15.47 9.17 23.21
C CYS A 40 -16.10 9.02 24.59
N GLY A 41 -17.02 8.05 24.75
CA GLY A 41 -17.61 7.73 26.05
C GLY A 41 -16.58 7.31 27.09
N GLY A 42 -15.61 6.48 26.70
CA GLY A 42 -14.49 6.08 27.55
C GLY A 42 -13.64 7.27 28.02
N ILE A 43 -13.35 8.23 27.14
CA ILE A 43 -12.63 9.47 27.48
C ILE A 43 -13.44 10.30 28.49
N VAL A 44 -14.75 10.40 28.30
CA VAL A 44 -15.63 11.14 29.23
C VAL A 44 -15.68 10.47 30.60
N ILE A 45 -15.88 9.14 30.64
CA ILE A 45 -15.88 8.35 31.89
C ILE A 45 -14.55 8.53 32.60
N TRP A 46 -13.44 8.41 31.88
CA TRP A 46 -12.11 8.63 32.41
C TRP A 46 -11.96 10.04 33.00
N GLY A 47 -12.36 11.08 32.27
CA GLY A 47 -12.32 12.47 32.76
C GLY A 47 -13.11 12.66 34.05
N ILE A 48 -14.29 12.04 34.16
CA ILE A 48 -15.15 12.11 35.35
C ILE A 48 -14.56 11.34 36.54
N SER A 49 -13.81 10.25 36.29
CA SER A 49 -13.10 9.53 37.36
C SER A 49 -11.88 10.28 37.90
N GLY A 50 -11.29 11.22 37.14
CA GLY A 50 -10.10 11.98 37.53
C GLY A 50 -10.18 12.69 38.90
N PRO A 51 -11.27 13.42 39.23
CA PRO A 51 -11.48 14.06 40.53
C PRO A 51 -11.44 13.09 41.72
N PHE A 52 -11.91 11.84 41.57
CA PHE A 52 -11.86 10.83 42.63
C PHE A 52 -10.42 10.40 42.95
N PHE A 53 -9.54 10.45 41.96
CA PHE A 53 -8.12 10.11 42.09
C PHE A 53 -7.20 11.34 42.23
N HIS A 54 -7.78 12.52 42.50
CA HIS A 54 -7.06 13.79 42.62
C HIS A 54 -6.15 14.12 41.42
N PHE A 55 -6.49 13.61 40.23
CA PHE A 55 -5.65 13.70 39.03
C PHE A 55 -4.19 13.26 39.27
N SER A 56 -3.98 12.23 40.09
CA SER A 56 -2.66 11.75 40.48
C SER A 56 -1.76 11.37 39.30
N ASP A 57 -0.44 11.36 39.51
CA ASP A 57 0.53 10.96 38.49
C ASP A 57 0.26 9.53 37.98
N THR A 58 -0.15 8.60 38.87
CA THR A 58 -0.52 7.23 38.50
C THR A 58 -1.76 7.20 37.60
N TRP A 59 -2.75 8.05 37.88
CA TRP A 59 -3.98 8.16 37.08
C TRP A 59 -3.68 8.59 35.63
N GLN A 60 -2.80 9.58 35.47
CA GLN A 60 -2.38 10.06 34.15
C GLN A 60 -1.46 9.05 33.44
N LEU A 61 -0.54 8.43 34.19
CA LEU A 61 0.40 7.44 33.68
C LEU A 61 -0.34 6.27 33.02
N ILE A 62 -1.37 5.73 33.68
CA ILE A 62 -2.14 4.59 33.16
C ILE A 62 -2.72 4.90 31.78
N VAL A 63 -3.32 6.08 31.59
CA VAL A 63 -3.93 6.44 30.29
C VAL A 63 -2.90 6.77 29.24
N ASN A 64 -1.82 7.44 29.61
CA ASN A 64 -0.75 7.74 28.66
C ASN A 64 -0.09 6.43 28.17
N THR A 65 0.24 5.51 29.08
CA THR A 65 0.79 4.20 28.75
C THR A 65 -0.19 3.36 27.93
N ALA A 66 -1.48 3.31 28.31
CA ALA A 66 -2.48 2.56 27.56
C ALA A 66 -2.66 3.09 26.13
N THR A 67 -2.79 4.42 25.98
CA THR A 67 -2.96 5.05 24.67
C THR A 67 -1.73 4.83 23.80
N THR A 68 -0.54 4.88 24.37
CA THR A 68 0.72 4.62 23.64
C THR A 68 0.76 3.18 23.10
N ILE A 69 0.43 2.18 23.93
CA ILE A 69 0.37 0.77 23.49
C ILE A 69 -0.67 0.59 22.39
N ILE A 70 -1.88 1.13 22.58
CA ILE A 70 -2.96 1.04 21.60
C ILE A 70 -2.53 1.69 20.29
N THR A 71 -1.93 2.87 20.34
CA THR A 71 -1.47 3.60 19.15
C THR A 71 -0.37 2.82 18.43
N PHE A 72 0.58 2.25 19.15
CA PHE A 72 1.63 1.41 18.57
C PHE A 72 1.04 0.21 17.82
N LEU A 73 0.11 -0.52 18.46
CA LEU A 73 -0.61 -1.62 17.82
C LEU A 73 -1.43 -1.15 16.62
N MET A 74 -2.10 -0.01 16.73
CA MET A 74 -2.87 0.61 15.65
C MET A 74 -2.01 0.91 14.43
N VAL A 75 -0.80 1.45 14.63
CA VAL A 75 0.17 1.69 13.54
C VAL A 75 0.53 0.39 12.84
N PHE A 76 0.81 -0.70 13.56
CA PHE A 76 1.04 -2.01 12.94
C PHE A 76 -0.16 -2.53 12.17
N LEU A 77 -1.38 -2.39 12.71
CA LEU A 77 -2.60 -2.83 12.04
C LEU A 77 -2.88 -2.02 10.76
N ILE A 78 -2.68 -0.71 10.82
CA ILE A 78 -2.80 0.18 9.67
C ILE A 78 -1.76 -0.22 8.61
N GLN A 79 -0.50 -0.40 8.99
CA GLN A 79 0.56 -0.82 8.06
C GLN A 79 0.26 -2.18 7.43
N ASN A 80 -0.26 -3.16 8.19
CA ASN A 80 -0.63 -4.46 7.64
C ASN A 80 -1.80 -4.36 6.64
N THR A 81 -2.79 -3.53 6.94
CA THR A 81 -3.94 -3.29 6.05
C THR A 81 -3.49 -2.56 4.78
N GLN A 82 -2.70 -1.49 4.93
CA GLN A 82 -2.13 -0.72 3.83
C GLN A 82 -1.23 -1.58 2.94
N ASN A 83 -0.37 -2.42 3.50
CA ASN A 83 0.49 -3.31 2.72
C ASN A 83 -0.31 -4.28 1.84
N ARG A 84 -1.45 -4.78 2.35
CA ARG A 84 -2.35 -5.64 1.58
C ARG A 84 -3.09 -4.88 0.48
N ASP A 85 -3.52 -3.65 0.76
CA ASP A 85 -4.24 -2.80 -0.19
C ASP A 85 -3.33 -2.33 -1.32
N THR A 86 -2.07 -1.95 -1.03
CA THR A 86 -1.04 -1.65 -2.03
C THR A 86 -0.85 -2.83 -2.98
N ARG A 87 -0.68 -4.04 -2.45
CA ARG A 87 -0.52 -5.25 -3.28
C ARG A 87 -1.74 -5.53 -4.17
N ALA A 88 -2.95 -5.26 -3.68
CA ALA A 88 -4.17 -5.40 -4.48
C ALA A 88 -4.29 -4.32 -5.57
N LEU A 89 -3.81 -3.11 -5.31
CA LEU A 89 -3.74 -2.03 -6.31
C LEU A 89 -2.80 -2.40 -7.46
N HIS A 90 -1.60 -2.92 -7.18
CA HIS A 90 -0.66 -3.38 -8.21
C HIS A 90 -1.29 -4.45 -9.12
N LEU A 91 -1.91 -5.48 -8.53
CA LEU A 91 -2.59 -6.53 -9.31
C LEU A 91 -3.74 -6.01 -10.19
N LYS A 92 -4.50 -5.01 -9.70
CA LYS A 92 -5.55 -4.39 -10.49
C LYS A 92 -4.98 -3.55 -11.64
N LEU A 93 -3.89 -2.83 -11.40
CA LEU A 93 -3.19 -2.06 -12.43
C LEU A 93 -2.62 -2.98 -13.51
N ASP A 94 -1.99 -4.09 -13.12
CA ASP A 94 -1.47 -5.11 -14.03
C ASP A 94 -2.58 -5.68 -14.92
N GLU A 95 -3.75 -5.99 -14.34
CA GLU A 95 -4.91 -6.49 -15.09
C GLU A 95 -5.48 -5.43 -16.04
N ILE A 96 -5.48 -4.14 -15.66
CA ILE A 96 -5.89 -3.04 -16.54
C ILE A 96 -4.89 -2.86 -17.70
N ILE A 97 -3.59 -2.85 -17.42
CA ILE A 97 -2.53 -2.76 -18.46
C ILE A 97 -2.65 -3.95 -19.41
N ARG A 98 -2.88 -5.15 -18.88
CA ARG A 98 -3.04 -6.37 -19.67
C ARG A 98 -4.32 -6.40 -20.51
N SER A 99 -5.44 -5.93 -19.97
CA SER A 99 -6.73 -5.90 -20.69
C SER A 99 -6.80 -4.76 -21.72
N HIS A 100 -5.99 -3.71 -21.55
CA HIS A 100 -5.80 -2.65 -22.53
C HIS A 100 -4.75 -3.08 -23.57
N HIS A 101 -5.16 -3.97 -24.48
CA HIS A 101 -4.34 -4.58 -25.53
C HIS A 101 -3.87 -3.56 -26.60
N GLN A 102 -2.96 -2.68 -26.20
CA GLN A 102 -1.82 -2.16 -26.98
C GLN A 102 -0.77 -1.45 -26.08
N ALA A 103 -0.75 -1.70 -24.77
CA ALA A 103 0.38 -1.33 -23.93
C ALA A 103 1.44 -2.43 -24.07
N HIS A 104 2.62 -2.08 -24.60
CA HIS A 104 3.72 -3.00 -24.82
C HIS A 104 4.01 -3.81 -23.54
N ASN A 105 4.20 -5.11 -23.70
CA ASN A 105 4.41 -6.12 -22.66
C ASN A 105 5.60 -5.84 -21.70
N GLU A 106 6.33 -4.74 -21.92
CA GLU A 106 7.50 -4.26 -21.16
C GLU A 106 7.12 -3.46 -19.90
N MET A 107 5.85 -3.10 -19.71
CA MET A 107 5.39 -2.31 -18.56
C MET A 107 4.81 -3.15 -17.41
N ILE A 108 4.58 -4.44 -17.65
CA ILE A 108 4.15 -5.40 -16.61
C ILE A 108 5.37 -5.70 -15.72
N ASP A 109 5.19 -5.60 -14.40
CA ASP A 109 6.22 -5.88 -13.38
C ASP A 109 7.41 -4.89 -13.33
N ILE A 110 7.21 -3.62 -13.72
CA ILE A 110 8.26 -2.57 -13.68
C ILE A 110 8.91 -2.40 -12.29
N GLU A 111 8.17 -2.72 -11.22
CA GLU A 111 8.63 -2.69 -9.83
C GLU A 111 9.62 -3.80 -9.45
N LYS A 112 9.74 -4.83 -10.29
CA LYS A 112 10.66 -5.96 -10.11
C LYS A 112 11.89 -5.87 -11.00
N LEU A 113 11.94 -4.90 -11.91
CA LEU A 113 13.10 -4.67 -12.77
C LEU A 113 14.28 -4.19 -11.93
N SER A 114 15.48 -4.63 -12.31
CA SER A 114 16.71 -4.06 -11.76
C SER A 114 16.90 -2.62 -12.23
N ASP A 115 17.67 -1.82 -11.49
CA ASP A 115 17.96 -0.42 -11.87
C ASP A 115 18.50 -0.29 -13.30
N LYS A 116 19.26 -1.28 -13.77
CA LYS A 116 19.77 -1.31 -15.16
C LYS A 116 18.67 -1.44 -16.20
N GLU A 117 17.73 -2.35 -15.97
CA GLU A 117 16.61 -2.57 -16.91
C GLU A 117 15.65 -1.38 -16.91
N LEU A 118 15.49 -0.71 -15.75
CA LEU A 118 14.71 0.52 -15.65
C LEU A 118 15.37 1.68 -16.42
N GLN A 119 16.70 1.77 -16.39
CA GLN A 119 17.47 2.75 -17.16
C GLN A 119 17.31 2.52 -18.67
N GLU A 120 17.45 1.26 -19.13
CA GLU A 120 17.30 0.91 -20.54
C GLU A 120 15.90 1.22 -21.08
N LEU A 121 14.85 0.96 -20.27
CA LEU A 121 13.47 1.30 -20.61
C LEU A 121 13.25 2.83 -20.69
N SER A 122 13.82 3.58 -19.74
CA SER A 122 13.79 5.05 -19.76
C SER A 122 14.44 5.61 -21.02
N ASP A 123 15.61 5.10 -21.39
CA ASP A 123 16.36 5.53 -22.58
C ASP A 123 15.61 5.22 -23.88
N TYR A 124 14.90 4.08 -23.94
CA TYR A 124 14.05 3.72 -25.07
C TYR A 124 12.89 4.71 -25.25
N PHE A 125 12.16 5.04 -24.19
CA PHE A 125 11.06 6.00 -24.26
C PHE A 125 11.51 7.42 -24.57
N GLN A 126 12.68 7.81 -24.07
CA GLN A 126 13.25 9.12 -24.36
C GLN A 126 13.56 9.27 -25.86
N LYS A 127 14.14 8.25 -26.49
CA LYS A 127 14.39 8.23 -27.95
C LYS A 127 13.10 8.33 -28.77
N ILE A 128 12.03 7.64 -28.36
CA ILE A 128 10.73 7.72 -29.04
C ILE A 128 10.15 9.13 -28.94
N ARG A 129 10.24 9.74 -27.75
CA ARG A 129 9.74 11.10 -27.51
C ARG A 129 10.48 12.13 -28.36
N GLU A 130 11.81 12.04 -28.40
CA GLU A 130 12.65 12.89 -29.26
C GLU A 130 12.30 12.74 -30.75
N ALA A 131 12.08 11.51 -31.23
CA ALA A 131 11.67 11.26 -32.61
C ALA A 131 10.27 11.81 -32.94
N CYS A 132 9.34 11.78 -31.98
CA CYS A 132 7.99 12.31 -32.14
C CYS A 132 7.99 13.86 -32.15
N GLU A 133 8.80 14.47 -31.28
CA GLU A 133 8.96 15.92 -31.20
C GLU A 133 9.61 16.49 -32.46
N GLN A 134 10.63 15.82 -33.00
CA GLN A 134 11.24 16.19 -34.28
C GLN A 134 10.25 16.11 -35.46
N ARG A 135 9.41 15.07 -35.51
CA ARG A 135 8.34 14.96 -36.51
C ARG A 135 7.32 16.08 -36.40
N HIS A 136 6.96 16.48 -35.18
CA HIS A 136 6.01 17.57 -34.94
C HIS A 136 6.56 18.92 -35.40
N LEU A 137 7.84 19.19 -35.14
CA LEU A 137 8.52 20.41 -35.60
C LEU A 137 8.63 20.47 -37.13
N THR A 138 8.83 19.34 -37.81
CA THR A 138 8.84 19.29 -39.29
C THR A 138 7.46 19.50 -39.92
N ASP A 139 6.37 19.06 -39.30
CA ASP A 139 5.00 19.27 -39.82
C ASP A 139 4.55 20.74 -39.66
N GLU A 140 4.89 21.37 -38.53
CA GLU A 140 4.64 22.80 -38.26
C GLU A 140 5.42 23.73 -39.22
N GLY A 141 6.68 23.43 -39.51
CA GLY A 141 7.51 24.21 -40.44
C GLY A 141 6.98 24.16 -41.88
N THR A 142 6.48 23.00 -42.31
CA THR A 142 5.98 22.79 -43.68
C THR A 142 4.66 23.54 -43.93
N LYS A 143 3.78 23.62 -42.92
CA LYS A 143 2.52 24.40 -43.02
C LYS A 143 2.74 25.92 -43.10
N LYS A 144 3.76 26.46 -42.41
CA LYS A 144 4.07 27.90 -42.45
C LYS A 144 4.69 28.36 -43.77
N THR A 145 5.46 27.50 -44.45
CA THR A 145 6.05 27.82 -45.75
C THR A 145 5.07 27.68 -46.92
N SER A 146 4.03 26.85 -46.81
CA SER A 146 3.01 26.69 -47.87
C SER A 146 1.87 27.73 -47.78
N ALA A 147 1.77 28.49 -46.69
CA ALA A 147 0.74 29.50 -46.45
C ALA A 147 1.25 30.95 -46.65
N ALA A 148 2.49 31.12 -47.12
CA ALA A 148 3.14 32.38 -47.49
C ALA A 148 3.42 32.38 -49.00
#